data_AF-A0A5K7YNR6-F1
#
_entry.id   AF-A0A5K7YNR6-F1
#
_cell.length_a   1.000
_cell.length_b   1.000
_cell.length_c   1.000
_cell.angle_alpha   90.00
_cell.angle_beta   90.00
_cell.angle_gamma   90.00
#
_symmetry.space_group_name_H-M   'P 1'
#
loop_
_entity.id
_entity.type
_entity.pdbx_description
1 polymer ?
#
loop_
_entity_poly.entity_id
_entity_poly.type
_entity_poly.pdbx_seq_one_letter_code
_entity_poly.pdbx_strand_id
1 'polypeptide(L)'
;MTIRTKIVATIGPASNSPEMLHKLVSAGMNVARLNFSHGNYEAHSEAIRHIRSISRVLNRPVGILLDLQGPKIRVGKLVNGEPVRLKRNARFSITSSPVSGTAEMVSTTYRNLPSDVHSGDTILLDDGLIRLQVESKTRDTVTCKVINGGMLKENKGINLPGVKVSAPSLTEKDVRDVNFGIKNGVDFFALSFVRTADDLATIKSIMKKQGVAIPVIAKIEKPEAVANLDAILDIADGIMVARGDLGVEMQPELVPIIQKQTIFATVRKNKPVITATQMLESMTVNPIPTRAEASDVANAIFDGTDAVMLSGETASGRYPVKAVRMMDKIAQAAEGSPFLKVNVLHDSDPVDPVTHAVARNAVNILQEVDARCIIAFSVSGSTSKQISKQRPSKPVYAFTSRMDTYNRLSLLWGITPMFIADIENAARLVESSERLLMGKNCVRQDDLVVLVIGMGLKSGSTNIIKLHRVGHED
;
A
#
# COMPACT_ATOMS: atom_id res chain seq x y z
N MET A 1 -19.87 12.98 5.69
CA MET A 1 -18.53 13.35 5.20
C MET A 1 -17.90 12.11 4.60
N THR A 2 -17.21 12.22 3.47
CA THR A 2 -16.38 11.14 2.93
C THR A 2 -15.08 11.05 3.75
N ILE A 3 -14.64 9.85 4.12
CA ILE A 3 -13.34 9.65 4.79
C ILE A 3 -12.19 10.15 3.92
N ARG A 4 -11.15 10.65 4.58
CA ARG A 4 -9.93 11.16 3.94
C ARG A 4 -8.90 10.04 3.79
N THR A 5 -8.71 9.21 4.80
CA THR A 5 -7.88 8.00 4.75
C THR A 5 -8.47 7.03 3.72
N LYS A 6 -7.60 6.45 2.90
CA LYS A 6 -7.99 5.52 1.83
C LYS A 6 -8.00 4.07 2.31
N ILE A 7 -8.80 3.24 1.66
CA ILE A 7 -8.90 1.82 1.94
C ILE A 7 -8.35 1.03 0.75
N VAL A 8 -7.28 0.29 0.99
CA VAL A 8 -6.76 -0.73 0.08
C VAL A 8 -7.38 -2.07 0.48
N ALA A 9 -7.97 -2.81 -0.46
CA ALA A 9 -8.48 -4.15 -0.20
C ALA A 9 -7.87 -5.15 -1.17
N THR A 10 -7.43 -6.29 -0.64
CA THR A 10 -6.84 -7.36 -1.43
C THR A 10 -7.93 -8.20 -2.07
N ILE A 11 -7.80 -8.45 -3.38
CA ILE A 11 -8.74 -9.26 -4.14
C ILE A 11 -8.27 -10.72 -4.14
N GLY A 12 -9.20 -11.63 -3.84
CA GLY A 12 -8.94 -13.07 -3.82
C GLY A 12 -10.22 -13.89 -3.99
N PRO A 13 -10.19 -15.19 -3.65
CA PRO A 13 -11.34 -16.09 -3.83
C PRO A 13 -12.66 -15.61 -3.21
N ALA A 14 -12.63 -14.86 -2.11
CA ALA A 14 -13.83 -14.34 -1.46
C ALA A 14 -14.39 -13.07 -2.14
N SER A 15 -13.65 -12.50 -3.10
CA SER A 15 -13.92 -11.16 -3.61
C SER A 15 -13.61 -10.93 -5.09
N ASN A 16 -13.41 -11.98 -5.88
CA ASN A 16 -13.08 -11.85 -7.32
C ASN A 16 -14.32 -11.79 -8.23
N SER A 17 -15.52 -12.08 -7.72
CA SER A 17 -16.76 -11.97 -8.50
C SER A 17 -17.13 -10.51 -8.79
N PRO A 18 -17.73 -10.19 -9.96
CA PRO A 18 -18.19 -8.84 -10.28
C PRO A 18 -19.12 -8.23 -9.22
N GLU A 19 -20.05 -9.03 -8.69
CA GLU A 19 -21.04 -8.59 -7.69
C GLU A 19 -20.36 -8.25 -6.37
N MET A 20 -19.37 -9.05 -5.96
CA MET A 20 -18.63 -8.79 -4.73
C MET A 20 -17.72 -7.57 -4.88
N LEU A 21 -17.00 -7.46 -6.00
CA LEU A 21 -16.19 -6.27 -6.31
C LEU A 21 -17.05 -4.99 -6.28
N HIS A 22 -18.26 -5.03 -6.86
CA HIS A 22 -19.19 -3.90 -6.81
C HIS A 22 -19.55 -3.53 -5.37
N LYS A 23 -19.84 -4.54 -4.53
CA LYS A 23 -20.12 -4.32 -3.10
C LYS A 23 -18.93 -3.72 -2.36
N LEU A 24 -17.70 -4.14 -2.66
CA LEU A 24 -16.48 -3.60 -2.04
C LEU A 24 -16.25 -2.13 -2.43
N VAL A 25 -16.37 -1.78 -3.72
CA VAL A 25 -16.24 -0.39 -4.19
C VAL A 25 -17.34 0.49 -3.60
N SER A 26 -18.57 -0.02 -3.53
CA SER A 26 -19.69 0.69 -2.91
C SER A 26 -19.49 0.88 -1.40
N ALA A 27 -18.84 -0.07 -0.73
CA ALA A 27 -18.55 -0.02 0.71
C ALA A 27 -17.39 0.90 1.09
N GLY A 28 -16.58 1.36 0.14
CA GLY A 28 -15.50 2.32 0.40
C GLY A 28 -14.11 1.92 -0.09
N MET A 29 -13.95 0.80 -0.81
CA MET A 29 -12.64 0.43 -1.38
C MET A 29 -12.15 1.48 -2.39
N ASN A 30 -10.94 2.01 -2.17
CA ASN A 30 -10.29 2.98 -3.06
C ASN A 30 -9.24 2.34 -3.97
N VAL A 31 -8.54 1.32 -3.47
CA VAL A 31 -7.49 0.62 -4.23
C VAL A 31 -7.70 -0.88 -4.09
N ALA A 32 -7.71 -1.59 -5.22
CA ALA A 32 -7.72 -3.04 -5.27
C ALA A 32 -6.28 -3.56 -5.36
N ARG A 33 -5.84 -4.31 -4.35
CA ARG A 33 -4.55 -5.00 -4.36
C ARG A 33 -4.70 -6.39 -5.00
N LEU A 34 -3.89 -6.68 -6.01
CA LEU A 34 -3.75 -7.99 -6.62
C LEU A 34 -2.44 -8.62 -6.14
N ASN A 35 -2.53 -9.67 -5.33
CA ASN A 35 -1.36 -10.32 -4.76
C ASN A 35 -0.84 -11.43 -5.70
N PHE A 36 0.32 -11.23 -6.32
CA PHE A 36 0.91 -12.16 -7.29
C PHE A 36 1.68 -13.31 -6.63
N SER A 37 1.63 -13.43 -5.30
CA SER A 37 2.00 -14.68 -4.63
C SER A 37 1.01 -15.81 -4.88
N HIS A 38 -0.20 -15.49 -5.35
CA HIS A 38 -1.29 -16.44 -5.58
C HIS A 38 -2.01 -16.12 -6.90
N GLY A 39 -2.82 -17.08 -7.37
CA GLY A 39 -3.59 -16.95 -8.60
C GLY A 39 -2.74 -17.11 -9.87
N ASN A 40 -3.42 -16.98 -11.01
CA ASN A 40 -2.81 -17.05 -12.33
C ASN A 40 -3.17 -15.76 -13.12
N TYR A 41 -2.52 -15.57 -14.27
CA TYR A 41 -2.73 -14.37 -15.09
C TYR A 41 -4.15 -14.21 -15.63
N GLU A 42 -4.85 -15.31 -15.88
CA GLU A 42 -6.24 -15.28 -16.35
C GLU A 42 -7.15 -14.67 -15.27
N ALA A 43 -7.12 -15.21 -14.05
CA ALA A 43 -7.91 -14.69 -12.93
C ALA A 43 -7.57 -13.23 -12.60
N HIS A 44 -6.29 -12.85 -12.64
CA HIS A 44 -5.88 -11.46 -12.44
C HIS A 44 -6.38 -10.54 -13.56
N SER A 45 -6.38 -11.00 -14.82
CA SER A 45 -6.90 -10.22 -15.96
C SER A 45 -8.40 -9.99 -15.85
N GLU A 46 -9.16 -11.00 -15.41
CA GLU A 46 -10.60 -10.87 -15.13
C GLU A 46 -10.88 -9.87 -14.04
N ALA A 47 -10.16 -9.97 -12.91
CA ALA A 47 -10.29 -9.02 -11.81
C ALA A 47 -10.05 -7.58 -12.28
N ILE A 48 -8.98 -7.34 -13.05
CA ILE A 48 -8.68 -6.01 -13.62
C ILE A 48 -9.84 -5.50 -14.48
N ARG A 49 -10.37 -6.33 -15.39
CA ARG A 49 -11.50 -5.94 -16.25
C ARG A 49 -12.75 -5.59 -15.43
N HIS A 50 -13.08 -6.40 -14.43
CA HIS A 50 -14.22 -6.15 -13.54
C HIS A 50 -14.05 -4.84 -12.76
N ILE A 51 -12.88 -4.63 -12.14
CA ILE A 51 -12.57 -3.41 -11.39
C ILE A 51 -12.72 -2.16 -12.27
N ARG A 52 -12.16 -2.18 -13.50
CA ARG A 52 -12.27 -1.07 -14.45
C ARG A 52 -13.69 -0.85 -14.94
N SER A 53 -14.48 -1.90 -15.11
CA SER A 53 -15.90 -1.80 -15.47
C SER A 53 -16.70 -1.14 -14.34
N ILE A 54 -16.55 -1.63 -13.12
CA ILE A 54 -17.25 -1.13 -11.92
C ILE A 54 -16.86 0.32 -11.62
N SER A 55 -15.58 0.66 -11.72
CA SER A 55 -15.08 2.03 -11.55
C SER A 55 -15.76 3.02 -12.50
N ARG A 56 -15.94 2.62 -13.77
CA ARG A 56 -16.67 3.43 -14.78
C ARG A 56 -18.16 3.55 -14.46
N VAL A 57 -18.83 2.43 -14.17
CA VAL A 57 -20.28 2.39 -13.88
C VAL A 57 -20.61 3.23 -12.64
N LEU A 58 -19.79 3.13 -11.59
CA LEU A 58 -20.00 3.88 -10.35
C LEU A 58 -19.48 5.31 -10.41
N ASN A 59 -18.81 5.71 -11.50
CA ASN A 59 -18.11 6.99 -11.62
C ASN A 59 -17.23 7.30 -10.39
N ARG A 60 -16.45 6.30 -9.97
CA ARG A 60 -15.56 6.34 -8.80
C ARG A 60 -14.18 5.81 -9.18
N PRO A 61 -13.09 6.50 -8.82
CA PRO A 61 -11.74 6.02 -9.11
C PRO A 61 -11.44 4.81 -8.24
N VAL A 62 -10.91 3.74 -8.86
CA VAL A 62 -10.38 2.58 -8.14
C VAL A 62 -8.99 2.28 -8.68
N GLY A 63 -7.97 2.55 -7.87
CA GLY A 63 -6.59 2.20 -8.20
C GLY A 63 -6.39 0.68 -8.19
N ILE A 64 -5.48 0.19 -9.02
CA ILE A 64 -5.05 -1.22 -9.03
C ILE A 64 -3.58 -1.28 -8.64
N LEU A 65 -3.31 -1.95 -7.52
CA LEU A 65 -1.97 -2.20 -6.99
C LEU A 65 -1.58 -3.65 -7.25
N LEU A 66 -0.60 -3.87 -8.12
CA LEU A 66 0.00 -5.20 -8.34
C LEU A 66 1.10 -5.41 -7.32
N ASP A 67 0.91 -6.35 -6.40
CA ASP A 67 1.89 -6.69 -5.36
C ASP A 67 2.74 -7.89 -5.79
N LEU A 68 4.02 -7.63 -6.05
CA LEU A 68 5.00 -8.60 -6.49
C LEU A 68 5.39 -9.53 -5.36
N GLN A 69 5.67 -10.80 -5.68
CA GLN A 69 5.95 -11.82 -4.67
C GLN A 69 7.31 -11.59 -4.01
N GLY A 70 8.32 -11.21 -4.79
CA GLY A 70 9.71 -11.14 -4.34
C GLY A 70 10.29 -12.52 -4.01
N PRO A 71 11.47 -12.58 -3.39
CA PRO A 71 12.19 -13.83 -3.11
C PRO A 71 11.62 -14.59 -1.89
N LYS A 72 10.33 -14.89 -1.87
CA LYS A 72 9.69 -15.57 -0.74
C LYS A 72 10.23 -16.99 -0.58
N ILE A 73 10.93 -17.23 0.53
CA ILE A 73 11.49 -18.54 0.88
C ILE A 73 10.40 -19.37 1.56
N ARG A 74 10.30 -20.65 1.20
CA ARG A 74 9.29 -21.56 1.73
C ARG A 74 9.86 -22.95 1.97
N VAL A 75 9.26 -23.67 2.91
CA VAL A 75 9.44 -25.12 3.03
C VAL A 75 8.75 -25.84 1.87
N GLY A 76 9.26 -27.01 1.49
CA GLY A 76 8.70 -27.85 0.45
C GLY A 76 7.45 -28.63 0.89
N LYS A 77 7.17 -29.69 0.14
CA LYS A 77 6.06 -30.62 0.42
C LYS A 77 6.39 -31.52 1.61
N LEU A 78 5.36 -31.99 2.29
CA LEU A 78 5.46 -32.95 3.39
C LEU A 78 5.04 -34.34 2.91
N VAL A 79 5.50 -35.38 3.60
CA VAL A 79 5.05 -36.75 3.32
C VAL A 79 3.52 -36.80 3.43
N ASN A 80 2.88 -37.30 2.37
CA ASN A 80 1.42 -37.39 2.22
C ASN A 80 0.66 -36.06 2.34
N GLY A 81 1.35 -34.90 2.31
CA GLY A 81 0.75 -33.59 2.56
C GLY A 81 0.29 -33.36 4.00
N GLU A 82 0.65 -34.26 4.92
CA GLU A 82 0.20 -34.19 6.31
C GLU A 82 1.08 -33.24 7.13
N PRO A 83 0.49 -32.38 7.99
CA PRO A 83 1.25 -31.53 8.89
C PRO A 83 2.12 -32.34 9.86
N VAL A 84 3.38 -31.92 10.04
CA VAL A 84 4.34 -32.60 10.94
C VAL A 84 4.58 -31.80 12.21
N ARG A 85 4.68 -32.48 13.36
CA ARG A 85 4.92 -31.82 14.66
C ARG A 85 6.41 -31.76 14.98
N LEU A 86 6.96 -30.55 15.03
CA LEU A 86 8.33 -30.32 15.49
C LEU A 86 8.36 -30.16 17.01
N LYS A 87 9.09 -31.04 17.70
CA LYS A 87 9.20 -31.03 19.17
C LYS A 87 10.36 -30.14 19.62
N ARG A 88 10.15 -29.37 20.69
CA ARG A 88 11.21 -28.56 21.31
C ARG A 88 12.41 -29.44 21.67
N ASN A 89 13.61 -28.90 21.49
CA ASN A 89 14.92 -29.54 21.64
C ASN A 89 15.24 -30.69 20.66
N ALA A 90 14.33 -31.05 19.75
CA ALA A 90 14.64 -32.00 18.70
C ALA A 90 15.60 -31.39 17.66
N ARG A 91 16.30 -32.24 16.93
CA ARG A 91 17.03 -31.84 15.72
C ARG A 91 16.08 -31.85 14.52
N PHE A 92 16.23 -30.85 13.67
CA PHE A 92 15.46 -30.70 12.45
C PHE A 92 16.35 -30.12 11.35
N SER A 93 16.33 -30.73 10.17
CA SER A 93 17.19 -30.34 9.05
C SER A 93 16.40 -29.68 7.94
N ILE A 94 16.98 -28.64 7.33
CA ILE A 94 16.42 -28.01 6.13
C ILE A 94 17.42 -28.21 5.00
N THR A 95 16.99 -28.85 3.92
CA THR A 95 17.85 -29.18 2.77
C THR A 95 17.44 -28.45 1.50
N SER A 96 18.40 -28.07 0.67
CA SER A 96 18.17 -27.53 -0.68
C SER A 96 17.85 -28.62 -1.70
N SER A 97 18.03 -29.89 -1.33
CA SER A 97 17.72 -31.06 -2.16
C SER A 97 16.22 -31.41 -2.09
N PRO A 98 15.59 -31.87 -3.19
CA PRO A 98 14.17 -32.26 -3.18
C PRO A 98 13.94 -33.47 -2.27
N VAL A 99 13.22 -33.27 -1.17
CA VAL A 99 12.76 -34.33 -0.26
C VAL A 99 11.35 -34.03 0.23
N SER A 100 10.55 -35.08 0.41
CA SER A 100 9.27 -35.00 1.12
C SER A 100 9.54 -34.85 2.61
N GLY A 101 9.07 -33.76 3.19
CA GLY A 101 9.40 -33.41 4.56
C GLY A 101 8.76 -34.31 5.61
N THR A 102 9.49 -34.55 6.70
CA THR A 102 9.09 -35.30 7.89
C THR A 102 9.32 -34.45 9.14
N ALA A 103 9.18 -35.03 10.34
CA ALA A 103 9.56 -34.36 11.58
C ALA A 103 11.09 -34.20 11.77
N GLU A 104 11.91 -34.79 10.88
CA GLU A 104 13.38 -34.76 10.95
C GLU A 104 14.01 -33.86 9.89
N MET A 105 13.41 -33.77 8.70
CA MET A 105 13.97 -32.98 7.60
C MET A 105 12.87 -32.42 6.69
N VAL A 106 13.10 -31.25 6.08
CA VAL A 106 12.26 -30.70 5.01
C VAL A 106 13.11 -30.05 3.92
N SER A 107 12.60 -30.02 2.69
CA SER A 107 13.21 -29.25 1.61
C SER A 107 12.88 -27.75 1.72
N THR A 108 13.67 -26.89 1.09
CA THR A 108 13.38 -25.45 0.95
C THR A 108 13.41 -25.02 -0.52
N THR A 109 12.62 -24.01 -0.87
CA THR A 109 12.71 -23.35 -2.18
C THR A 109 14.00 -22.55 -2.35
N TYR A 110 14.70 -22.23 -1.26
CA TYR A 110 15.92 -21.42 -1.29
C TYR A 110 17.18 -22.28 -1.27
N ARG A 111 17.72 -22.54 -2.46
CA ARG A 111 18.90 -23.41 -2.63
C ARG A 111 20.17 -22.89 -1.96
N ASN A 112 20.28 -21.57 -1.80
CA ASN A 112 21.45 -20.93 -1.19
C ASN A 112 21.36 -20.85 0.34
N LEU A 113 20.32 -21.44 0.96
CA LEU A 113 20.16 -21.42 2.42
C LEU A 113 21.44 -21.86 3.18
N PRO A 114 22.10 -22.99 2.84
CA PRO A 114 23.33 -23.40 3.54
C PRO A 114 24.49 -22.40 3.36
N SER A 115 24.55 -21.68 2.25
CA SER A 115 25.61 -20.69 2.00
C SER A 115 25.44 -19.45 2.88
N ASP A 116 24.20 -19.00 3.05
CA ASP A 116 23.91 -17.72 3.71
C ASP A 116 23.85 -17.82 5.25
N VAL A 117 23.44 -18.96 5.80
CA VAL A 117 23.31 -19.12 7.27
C VAL A 117 24.58 -19.63 7.93
N HIS A 118 24.80 -19.26 9.18
CA HIS A 118 25.93 -19.62 10.03
C HIS A 118 25.44 -20.30 11.32
N SER A 119 26.34 -21.00 12.01
CA SER A 119 26.01 -21.58 13.32
C SER A 119 25.60 -20.47 14.29
N GLY A 120 24.51 -20.69 15.02
CA GLY A 120 23.90 -19.70 15.92
C GLY A 120 22.77 -18.88 15.30
N ASP A 121 22.68 -18.81 13.96
CA ASP A 121 21.61 -18.05 13.29
C ASP A 121 20.23 -18.59 13.63
N THR A 122 19.25 -17.70 13.65
CA THR A 122 17.85 -18.05 13.88
C THR A 122 17.14 -18.28 12.54
N ILE A 123 16.43 -19.40 12.42
CA ILE A 123 15.51 -19.66 11.30
C ILE A 123 14.09 -19.74 11.86
N LEU A 124 13.19 -18.95 11.29
CA LEU A 124 11.79 -18.91 11.67
C LEU A 124 10.95 -19.58 10.59
N LEU A 125 10.03 -20.45 10.99
CA LEU A 125 9.06 -21.08 10.08
C LEU A 125 7.65 -20.69 10.48
N ASP A 126 6.77 -20.64 9.47
CA ASP A 126 5.34 -20.34 9.63
C ASP A 126 5.11 -19.02 10.38
N ASP A 127 5.60 -17.92 9.79
CA ASP A 127 5.44 -16.56 10.29
C ASP A 127 5.92 -16.39 11.75
N GLY A 128 7.04 -17.05 12.10
CA GLY A 128 7.67 -16.96 13.42
C GLY A 128 7.12 -17.92 14.48
N LEU A 129 6.09 -18.71 14.17
CA LEU A 129 5.49 -19.65 15.13
C LEU A 129 6.44 -20.78 15.55
N ILE A 130 7.32 -21.19 14.64
CA ILE A 130 8.34 -22.20 14.91
C ILE A 130 9.71 -21.52 14.84
N ARG A 131 10.51 -21.68 15.89
CA ARG A 131 11.86 -21.11 15.98
C ARG A 131 12.90 -22.21 16.00
N LEU A 132 13.85 -22.12 15.08
CA LEU A 132 15.01 -22.98 14.96
C LEU A 132 16.28 -22.18 15.20
N GLN A 133 17.32 -22.84 15.70
CA GLN A 133 18.67 -22.31 15.79
C GLN A 133 19.61 -23.22 15.01
N VAL A 134 20.41 -22.65 14.12
CA VAL A 134 21.37 -23.41 13.31
C VAL A 134 22.47 -23.98 14.21
N GLU A 135 22.66 -25.30 14.18
CA GLU A 135 23.76 -25.97 14.88
C GLU A 135 24.96 -26.13 13.94
N SER A 136 24.73 -26.69 12.74
CA SER A 136 25.75 -26.99 11.75
C SER A 136 25.18 -27.02 10.33
N LYS A 137 26.06 -27.06 9.33
CA LYS A 137 25.67 -27.15 7.93
C LYS A 137 26.60 -28.04 7.12
N THR A 138 26.05 -28.69 6.11
CA THR A 138 26.78 -29.33 5.01
C THR A 138 26.67 -28.46 3.75
N ARG A 139 27.07 -29.00 2.60
CA ARG A 139 26.93 -28.31 1.30
C ARG A 139 25.48 -27.99 0.95
N ASP A 140 24.54 -28.85 1.32
CA ASP A 140 23.13 -28.76 0.89
C ASP A 140 22.13 -28.72 2.06
N THR A 141 22.57 -29.01 3.29
CA THR A 141 21.67 -29.24 4.42
C THR A 141 22.10 -28.45 5.65
N VAL A 142 21.14 -27.76 6.27
CA VAL A 142 21.31 -27.02 7.51
C VAL A 142 20.66 -27.81 8.63
N THR A 143 21.44 -28.24 9.62
CA THR A 143 20.93 -28.93 10.82
C THR A 143 20.66 -27.91 11.91
N CYS A 144 19.45 -27.92 12.44
CA CYS A 144 19.00 -26.98 13.45
C CYS A 144 18.50 -27.68 14.71
N LYS A 145 18.56 -26.97 15.83
CA LYS A 145 17.84 -27.29 17.06
C LYS A 145 16.50 -26.57 17.06
N VAL A 146 15.43 -27.29 17.36
CA VAL A 146 14.09 -26.70 17.54
C VAL A 146 14.05 -25.98 18.90
N ILE A 147 14.02 -24.65 18.89
CA ILE A 147 13.90 -23.84 20.10
C ILE A 147 12.44 -23.75 20.54
N ASN A 148 11.56 -23.40 19.61
CA ASN A 148 10.11 -23.40 19.80
C ASN A 148 9.48 -24.32 18.75
N GLY A 149 8.82 -25.38 19.22
CA GLY A 149 8.15 -26.37 18.38
C GLY A 149 6.75 -25.94 17.93
N GLY A 150 6.16 -26.67 17.00
CA GLY A 150 4.85 -26.39 16.45
C GLY A 150 4.43 -27.37 15.36
N MET A 151 3.29 -27.11 14.73
CA MET A 151 2.82 -27.87 13.58
C MET A 151 3.31 -27.21 12.30
N LEU A 152 4.23 -27.85 11.58
CA LEU A 152 4.68 -27.42 10.27
C LEU A 152 3.73 -27.95 9.20
N LYS A 153 3.26 -27.06 8.33
CA LYS A 153 2.46 -27.40 7.13
C LYS A 153 3.29 -27.20 5.87
N GLU A 154 2.80 -27.67 4.73
CA GLU A 154 3.47 -27.46 3.44
C GLU A 154 3.54 -25.98 3.06
N ASN A 155 4.58 -25.62 2.29
CA ASN A 155 4.73 -24.30 1.66
C ASN A 155 4.73 -23.11 2.63
N LYS A 156 4.95 -23.35 3.93
CA LYS A 156 5.08 -22.29 4.94
C LYS A 156 6.34 -21.45 4.73
N GLY A 157 6.23 -20.17 5.06
CA GLY A 157 7.34 -19.21 4.91
C GLY A 157 8.53 -19.57 5.78
N ILE A 158 9.73 -19.25 5.28
CA ILE A 158 10.96 -19.26 6.06
C ILE A 158 11.46 -17.81 6.13
N ASN A 159 11.73 -17.35 7.34
CA ASN A 159 12.32 -16.05 7.61
C ASN A 159 13.70 -16.25 8.24
N LEU A 160 14.64 -15.38 7.90
CA LEU A 160 16.04 -15.48 8.28
C LEU A 160 16.51 -14.17 8.94
N PRO A 161 16.00 -13.83 10.15
CA PRO A 161 16.33 -12.57 10.80
C PRO A 161 17.83 -12.41 11.01
N GLY A 162 18.38 -11.27 10.60
CA GLY A 162 19.82 -10.98 10.72
C GLY A 162 20.72 -11.66 9.68
N VAL A 163 20.16 -12.50 8.80
CA VAL A 163 20.92 -13.15 7.73
C VAL A 163 20.80 -12.35 6.44
N LYS A 164 21.94 -12.03 5.82
CA LYS A 164 21.97 -11.37 4.52
C LYS A 164 21.61 -12.37 3.41
N VAL A 165 20.33 -12.39 3.04
CA VAL A 165 19.82 -13.28 1.97
C VAL A 165 20.38 -12.87 0.61
N SER A 166 21.04 -13.78 -0.09
CA SER A 166 21.68 -13.53 -1.40
C SER A 166 20.68 -13.46 -2.57
N ALA A 167 19.40 -13.83 -2.35
CA ALA A 167 18.38 -13.74 -3.39
C ALA A 167 18.12 -12.28 -3.82
N PRO A 168 17.93 -12.01 -5.12
CA PRO A 168 17.54 -10.68 -5.58
C PRO A 168 16.12 -10.34 -5.12
N SER A 169 15.85 -9.06 -4.86
CA SER A 169 14.52 -8.60 -4.43
C SER A 169 13.48 -8.69 -5.56
N LEU A 170 13.94 -8.71 -6.81
CA LEU A 170 13.12 -8.95 -7.99
C LEU A 170 13.50 -10.29 -8.63
N THR A 171 12.56 -11.25 -8.62
CA THR A 171 12.78 -12.57 -9.23
C THR A 171 12.45 -12.57 -10.73
N GLU A 172 12.85 -13.62 -11.45
CA GLU A 172 12.43 -13.79 -12.86
C GLU A 172 10.91 -13.85 -13.03
N LYS A 173 10.21 -14.41 -12.03
CA LYS A 173 8.75 -14.40 -12.00
C LYS A 173 8.24 -12.97 -11.86
N ASP A 174 8.79 -12.20 -10.93
CA ASP A 174 8.37 -10.80 -10.73
C ASP A 174 8.61 -9.96 -11.99
N VAL A 175 9.70 -10.19 -12.75
CA VAL A 175 9.91 -9.51 -14.05
C VAL A 175 8.78 -9.82 -15.03
N ARG A 176 8.32 -11.08 -15.11
CA ARG A 176 7.16 -11.44 -15.94
C ARG A 176 5.87 -10.80 -15.43
N ASP A 177 5.69 -10.74 -14.11
CA ASP A 177 4.53 -10.13 -13.47
C ASP A 177 4.49 -8.60 -13.71
N VAL A 178 5.65 -7.93 -13.71
CA VAL A 178 5.78 -6.51 -14.08
C VAL A 178 5.32 -6.29 -15.51
N ASN A 179 5.80 -7.10 -16.46
CA ASN A 179 5.37 -7.00 -17.86
C ASN A 179 3.87 -7.25 -18.03
N PHE A 180 3.32 -8.21 -17.29
CA PHE A 180 1.88 -8.45 -17.23
C PHE A 180 1.13 -7.21 -16.71
N GLY A 181 1.60 -6.60 -15.62
CA GLY A 181 1.00 -5.41 -15.02
C GLY A 181 1.00 -4.20 -15.96
N ILE A 182 2.13 -3.95 -16.64
CA ILE A 182 2.26 -2.89 -17.63
C ILE A 182 1.23 -3.09 -18.75
N LYS A 183 1.17 -4.31 -19.32
CA LYS A 183 0.24 -4.63 -20.42
C LYS A 183 -1.23 -4.45 -20.02
N ASN A 184 -1.59 -4.73 -18.76
CA ASN A 184 -2.96 -4.63 -18.26
C ASN A 184 -3.28 -3.27 -17.62
N GLY A 185 -2.36 -2.30 -17.67
CA GLY A 185 -2.61 -0.94 -17.20
C GLY A 185 -2.88 -0.85 -15.69
N VAL A 186 -2.07 -1.52 -14.87
CA VAL A 186 -2.11 -1.34 -13.40
C VAL A 186 -1.63 0.06 -13.01
N ASP A 187 -2.13 0.58 -11.89
CA ASP A 187 -1.85 1.95 -11.47
C ASP A 187 -0.60 2.07 -10.58
N PHE A 188 -0.25 0.97 -9.89
CA PHE A 188 0.87 0.87 -8.97
C PHE A 188 1.49 -0.53 -9.00
N PHE A 189 2.78 -0.61 -8.71
CA PHE A 189 3.45 -1.83 -8.26
C PHE A 189 3.78 -1.73 -6.77
N ALA A 190 3.72 -2.83 -6.03
CA ALA A 190 4.40 -2.98 -4.74
C ALA A 190 5.53 -4.00 -4.88
N LEU A 191 6.72 -3.64 -4.41
CA LEU A 191 7.89 -4.52 -4.38
C LEU A 191 8.07 -5.06 -2.97
N SER A 192 7.99 -6.38 -2.83
CA SER A 192 8.26 -7.12 -1.59
C SER A 192 9.76 -7.22 -1.30
N PHE A 193 10.09 -7.39 -0.03
CA PHE A 193 11.43 -7.66 0.51
C PHE A 193 12.49 -6.65 0.08
N VAL A 194 12.09 -5.38 -0.07
CA VAL A 194 13.03 -4.29 -0.34
C VAL A 194 14.03 -4.19 0.81
N ARG A 195 15.30 -3.99 0.46
CA ARG A 195 16.40 -3.80 1.41
C ARG A 195 17.20 -2.54 1.10
N THR A 196 17.32 -2.17 -0.19
CA THR A 196 18.08 -1.01 -0.65
C THR A 196 17.34 -0.23 -1.73
N ALA A 197 17.84 0.98 -2.04
CA ALA A 197 17.33 1.79 -3.14
C ALA A 197 17.51 1.11 -4.52
N ASP A 198 18.56 0.30 -4.69
CA ASP A 198 18.89 -0.38 -5.96
C ASP A 198 17.83 -1.43 -6.34
N ASP A 199 17.17 -2.04 -5.34
CA ASP A 199 16.05 -2.95 -5.57
C ASP A 199 14.94 -2.27 -6.38
N LEU A 200 14.64 -1.01 -6.04
CA LEU A 200 13.63 -0.18 -6.72
C LEU A 200 14.15 0.36 -8.06
N ALA A 201 15.44 0.68 -8.16
CA ALA A 201 16.06 1.11 -9.41
C ALA A 201 15.93 0.04 -10.51
N THR A 202 16.01 -1.24 -10.13
CA THR A 202 15.91 -2.38 -11.05
C THR A 202 14.55 -2.45 -11.73
N ILE A 203 13.46 -2.44 -10.95
CA ILE A 203 12.08 -2.44 -11.49
C ILE A 203 11.78 -1.16 -12.29
N LYS A 204 12.24 0.01 -11.82
CA LYS A 204 12.08 1.28 -12.55
C LYS A 204 12.81 1.28 -13.89
N SER A 205 13.98 0.65 -13.98
CA SER A 205 14.74 0.50 -15.23
C SER A 205 13.98 -0.36 -16.25
N ILE A 206 13.34 -1.45 -15.82
CA ILE A 206 12.50 -2.30 -16.68
C ILE A 206 11.34 -1.50 -17.28
N MET A 207 10.65 -0.71 -16.46
CA MET A 207 9.56 0.15 -16.91
C MET A 207 10.03 1.26 -17.85
N LYS A 208 11.16 1.90 -17.52
CA LYS A 208 11.77 2.96 -18.35
C LYS A 208 12.13 2.46 -19.74
N LYS A 209 12.67 1.25 -19.87
CA LYS A 209 12.96 0.60 -21.17
C LYS A 209 11.71 0.38 -22.04
N GLN A 210 10.54 0.29 -21.42
CA GLN A 210 9.24 0.15 -22.09
C GLN A 210 8.51 1.48 -22.27
N GLY A 211 9.14 2.62 -21.91
CA GLY A 211 8.54 3.94 -22.06
C GLY A 211 7.42 4.25 -21.06
N VAL A 212 7.32 3.49 -19.96
CA VAL A 212 6.29 3.70 -18.93
C VAL A 212 6.91 4.09 -17.59
N ALA A 213 6.13 4.82 -16.77
CA ALA A 213 6.52 5.26 -15.45
C ALA A 213 5.37 5.02 -14.46
N ILE A 214 5.15 3.76 -14.09
CA ILE A 214 4.14 3.37 -13.10
C ILE A 214 4.77 3.49 -11.71
N PRO A 215 4.11 4.14 -10.73
CA PRO A 215 4.61 4.26 -9.37
C PRO A 215 4.94 2.92 -8.70
N VAL A 216 6.08 2.85 -8.02
CA VAL A 216 6.52 1.69 -7.23
C VAL A 216 6.47 2.00 -5.74
N ILE A 217 5.68 1.22 -5.01
CA ILE A 217 5.55 1.24 -3.55
C ILE A 217 6.56 0.26 -2.97
N ALA A 218 7.47 0.73 -2.12
CA ALA A 218 8.42 -0.13 -1.44
C ALA A 218 7.76 -0.73 -0.18
N LYS A 219 7.80 -2.06 -0.03
CA LYS A 219 7.34 -2.71 1.20
C LYS A 219 8.47 -2.75 2.22
N ILE A 220 8.24 -2.09 3.35
CA ILE A 220 9.16 -2.08 4.49
C ILE A 220 8.80 -3.26 5.40
N GLU A 221 9.52 -4.36 5.17
CA GLU A 221 9.34 -5.65 5.85
C GLU A 221 10.66 -6.33 6.24
N LYS A 222 11.78 -5.64 6.02
CA LYS A 222 13.13 -6.12 6.34
C LYS A 222 13.87 -5.12 7.22
N PRO A 223 14.68 -5.58 8.21
CA PRO A 223 15.50 -4.70 9.03
C PRO A 223 16.40 -3.78 8.20
N GLU A 224 16.95 -4.27 7.09
CA GLU A 224 17.78 -3.48 6.18
C GLU A 224 17.00 -2.35 5.52
N ALA A 225 15.72 -2.56 5.19
CA ALA A 225 14.87 -1.50 4.66
C ALA A 225 14.59 -0.41 5.70
N VAL A 226 14.45 -0.78 6.98
CA VAL A 226 14.32 0.19 8.06
C VAL A 226 15.60 1.00 8.22
N ALA A 227 16.76 0.33 8.19
CA ALA A 227 18.06 1.00 8.29
C ALA A 227 18.37 1.92 7.09
N ASN A 228 17.93 1.54 5.89
CA ASN A 228 18.15 2.27 4.64
C ASN A 228 16.96 3.15 4.22
N LEU A 229 16.05 3.45 5.15
CA LEU A 229 14.76 4.06 4.84
C LEU A 229 14.88 5.35 4.03
N ASP A 230 15.82 6.25 4.37
CA ASP A 230 15.99 7.51 3.66
C ASP A 230 16.40 7.33 2.20
N ALA A 231 17.35 6.44 1.92
CA ALA A 231 17.78 6.14 0.55
C ALA A 231 16.66 5.47 -0.26
N ILE A 232 15.90 4.56 0.37
CA ILE A 232 14.71 3.95 -0.23
C ILE A 232 13.66 5.03 -0.54
N LEU A 233 13.44 5.94 0.40
CA LEU A 233 12.53 7.06 0.27
C LEU A 233 12.95 8.07 -0.78
N ASP A 234 14.18 8.11 -1.27
CA ASP A 234 14.55 9.00 -2.37
C ASP A 234 14.06 8.45 -3.72
N ILE A 235 14.10 7.13 -3.90
CA ILE A 235 13.72 6.48 -5.16
C ILE A 235 12.29 5.93 -5.20
N ALA A 236 11.70 5.50 -4.08
CA ALA A 236 10.34 4.94 -4.04
C ALA A 236 9.28 5.96 -4.46
N ASP A 237 8.11 5.55 -4.95
CA ASP A 237 6.98 6.47 -5.21
C ASP A 237 5.94 6.47 -4.09
N GLY A 238 6.11 5.59 -3.11
CA GLY A 238 5.30 5.41 -1.92
C GLY A 238 5.88 4.30 -1.04
N ILE A 239 5.39 4.18 0.19
CA ILE A 239 5.82 3.14 1.13
C ILE A 239 4.61 2.31 1.57
N MET A 240 4.83 1.02 1.81
CA MET A 240 3.91 0.16 2.54
C MET A 240 4.61 -0.37 3.79
N VAL A 241 4.07 -0.07 4.97
CA VAL A 241 4.53 -0.66 6.24
C VAL A 241 3.88 -2.04 6.37
N ALA A 242 4.63 -3.09 6.05
CA ALA A 242 4.14 -4.48 6.00
C ALA A 242 4.44 -5.19 7.33
N ARG A 243 3.55 -4.96 8.31
CA ARG A 243 3.77 -5.25 9.74
C ARG A 243 3.87 -6.73 10.07
N GLY A 244 3.18 -7.59 9.33
CA GLY A 244 3.20 -9.04 9.49
C GLY A 244 4.60 -9.59 9.25
N ASP A 245 5.14 -9.41 8.04
CA ASP A 245 6.50 -9.84 7.71
C ASP A 245 7.55 -9.08 8.57
N LEU A 246 7.38 -7.77 8.79
CA LEU A 246 8.29 -6.98 9.64
C LEU A 246 8.35 -7.48 11.09
N GLY A 247 7.22 -7.85 11.68
CA GLY A 247 7.14 -8.37 13.06
C GLY A 247 7.66 -9.80 13.22
N VAL A 248 7.91 -10.51 12.11
CA VAL A 248 8.63 -11.78 12.10
C VAL A 248 10.14 -11.55 12.02
N GLU A 249 10.56 -10.55 11.25
CA GLU A 249 11.98 -10.24 11.02
C GLU A 249 12.59 -9.34 12.12
N MET A 250 11.75 -8.65 12.88
CA MET A 250 12.14 -7.74 13.96
C MET A 250 11.35 -8.05 15.25
N GLN A 251 11.80 -7.49 16.36
CA GLN A 251 11.08 -7.61 17.63
C GLN A 251 9.70 -6.93 17.54
N PRO A 252 8.60 -7.62 17.89
CA PRO A 252 7.24 -7.09 17.72
C PRO A 252 6.98 -5.79 18.50
N GLU A 253 7.64 -5.60 19.65
CA GLU A 253 7.55 -4.38 20.45
C GLU A 253 8.15 -3.15 19.77
N LEU A 254 9.05 -3.33 18.79
CA LEU A 254 9.64 -2.24 18.01
C LEU A 254 8.78 -1.84 16.80
N VAL A 255 7.91 -2.73 16.31
CA VAL A 255 7.11 -2.50 15.09
C VAL A 255 6.25 -1.23 15.17
N PRO A 256 5.56 -0.92 16.30
CA PRO A 256 4.80 0.32 16.41
C PRO A 256 5.66 1.58 16.30
N ILE A 257 6.90 1.55 16.81
CA ILE A 257 7.85 2.68 16.73
C ILE A 257 8.30 2.86 15.27
N ILE A 258 8.68 1.76 14.61
CA ILE A 258 9.11 1.76 13.22
C ILE A 258 7.99 2.25 12.31
N GLN A 259 6.74 1.81 12.51
CA GLN A 259 5.57 2.30 11.77
C GLN A 259 5.48 3.82 11.83
N LYS A 260 5.52 4.40 13.04
CA LYS A 260 5.40 5.85 13.23
C LYS A 260 6.54 6.61 12.54
N GLN A 261 7.77 6.14 12.70
CA GLN A 261 8.94 6.73 12.05
C GLN A 261 8.84 6.65 10.53
N THR A 262 8.45 5.50 9.98
CA THR A 262 8.28 5.30 8.55
C THR A 262 7.19 6.18 7.96
N ILE A 263 6.01 6.24 8.58
CA ILE A 263 4.92 7.11 8.13
C ILE A 263 5.37 8.57 8.14
N PHE A 264 5.95 9.03 9.25
CA PHE A 264 6.43 10.41 9.38
C PHE A 264 7.47 10.78 8.30
N ALA A 265 8.49 9.95 8.09
CA ALA A 265 9.52 10.17 7.08
C ALA A 265 8.93 10.18 5.66
N THR A 266 8.00 9.25 5.37
CA THR A 266 7.37 9.13 4.05
C THR A 266 6.55 10.37 3.70
N VAL A 267 5.73 10.86 4.63
CA VAL A 267 4.91 12.07 4.44
C VAL A 267 5.80 13.30 4.26
N ARG A 268 6.89 13.43 5.03
CA ARG A 268 7.86 14.53 4.86
C ARG A 268 8.46 14.55 3.46
N LYS A 269 8.75 13.39 2.87
CA LYS A 269 9.24 13.24 1.48
C LYS A 269 8.14 13.39 0.42
N ASN A 270 6.91 13.78 0.78
CA ASN A 270 5.77 13.97 -0.13
C ASN A 270 5.39 12.69 -0.88
N LYS A 271 5.43 11.55 -0.19
CA LYS A 271 5.09 10.23 -0.74
C LYS A 271 3.90 9.64 0.02
N PRO A 272 2.99 8.91 -0.65
CA PRO A 272 1.91 8.21 0.02
C PRO A 272 2.44 7.02 0.83
N VAL A 273 1.79 6.74 1.95
CA VAL A 273 2.10 5.58 2.80
C VAL A 273 0.86 4.72 3.06
N ILE A 274 1.05 3.40 2.97
CA ILE A 274 0.04 2.38 3.27
C ILE A 274 0.45 1.67 4.56
N THR A 275 -0.45 1.59 5.53
CA THR A 275 -0.28 0.69 6.69
C THR A 275 -0.99 -0.62 6.42
N ALA A 276 -0.25 -1.74 6.48
CA ALA A 276 -0.70 -3.02 5.95
C ALA A 276 -0.56 -4.16 6.96
N THR A 277 -1.37 -5.21 6.71
CA THR A 277 -1.44 -6.51 7.42
C THR A 277 -1.89 -6.40 8.87
N GLN A 278 -2.60 -7.42 9.38
CA GLN A 278 -3.07 -7.47 10.78
C GLN A 278 -3.88 -6.24 11.23
N MET A 279 -4.61 -5.59 10.32
CA MET A 279 -5.44 -4.44 10.69
C MET A 279 -6.73 -4.92 11.36
N LEU A 280 -7.47 -5.82 10.70
CA LEU A 280 -8.74 -6.38 11.19
C LEU A 280 -8.74 -7.92 11.03
N GLU A 281 -7.60 -8.58 11.28
CA GLU A 281 -7.35 -10.00 10.96
C GLU A 281 -8.45 -10.95 11.45
N SER A 282 -8.98 -10.73 12.66
CA SER A 282 -10.06 -11.53 13.23
C SER A 282 -11.33 -11.51 12.38
N MET A 283 -11.52 -10.50 11.53
CA MET A 283 -12.66 -10.39 10.62
C MET A 283 -12.59 -11.34 9.41
N THR A 284 -11.49 -12.07 9.24
CA THR A 284 -11.44 -13.21 8.32
C THR A 284 -12.47 -14.29 8.71
N VAL A 285 -12.71 -14.46 10.01
CA VAL A 285 -13.60 -15.50 10.54
C VAL A 285 -14.73 -14.96 11.41
N ASN A 286 -14.64 -13.71 11.89
CA ASN A 286 -15.64 -13.06 12.74
C ASN A 286 -16.30 -11.85 12.05
N PRO A 287 -17.57 -11.53 12.35
CA PRO A 287 -18.25 -10.39 11.72
C PRO A 287 -17.89 -9.02 12.31
N ILE A 288 -17.17 -8.97 13.43
CA ILE A 288 -16.78 -7.76 14.20
C ILE A 288 -15.33 -7.97 14.67
N PRO A 289 -14.46 -6.92 14.64
CA PRO A 289 -13.10 -7.05 15.09
C PRO A 289 -12.98 -6.99 16.61
N THR A 290 -11.78 -7.29 17.10
CA THR A 290 -11.41 -7.03 18.49
C THR A 290 -11.26 -5.53 18.75
N ARG A 291 -11.28 -5.13 20.03
CA ARG A 291 -10.99 -3.74 20.43
C ARG A 291 -9.54 -3.35 20.12
N ALA A 292 -8.62 -4.31 20.19
CA ALA A 292 -7.21 -4.10 19.87
C ALA A 292 -7.02 -3.75 18.38
N GLU A 293 -7.67 -4.49 17.48
CA GLU A 293 -7.65 -4.21 16.03
C GLU A 293 -8.29 -2.86 15.68
N ALA A 294 -9.41 -2.51 16.31
CA ALA A 294 -10.02 -1.20 16.11
C ALA A 294 -9.09 -0.05 16.57
N SER A 295 -8.42 -0.24 17.71
CA SER A 295 -7.40 0.70 18.22
C SER A 295 -6.20 0.79 17.27
N ASP A 296 -5.75 -0.32 16.72
CA ASP A 296 -4.61 -0.38 15.80
C ASP A 296 -4.87 0.38 14.49
N VAL A 297 -6.05 0.18 13.88
CA VAL A 297 -6.51 0.97 12.73
C VAL A 297 -6.55 2.46 13.05
N ALA A 298 -7.15 2.85 14.18
CA ALA A 298 -7.24 4.25 14.57
C ALA A 298 -5.85 4.88 14.77
N ASN A 299 -4.91 4.16 15.39
CA ASN A 299 -3.55 4.64 15.59
C ASN A 299 -2.79 4.82 14.27
N ALA A 300 -2.95 3.92 13.30
CA ALA A 300 -2.36 4.11 11.97
C ALA A 300 -2.85 5.40 11.29
N ILE A 301 -4.11 5.77 11.52
CA ILE A 301 -4.71 7.02 11.03
C ILE A 301 -4.14 8.24 11.78
N PHE A 302 -4.04 8.16 13.11
CA PHE A 302 -3.42 9.23 13.91
C PHE A 302 -1.95 9.44 13.59
N ASP A 303 -1.24 8.38 13.21
CA ASP A 303 0.15 8.45 12.73
C ASP A 303 0.28 9.19 11.39
N GLY A 304 -0.84 9.35 10.67
CA GLY A 304 -0.91 10.10 9.42
C GLY A 304 -0.76 9.22 8.18
N THR A 305 -1.19 7.94 8.23
CA THR A 305 -1.20 7.08 7.05
C THR A 305 -2.12 7.60 5.94
N ASP A 306 -1.72 7.50 4.67
CA ASP A 306 -2.60 7.85 3.56
C ASP A 306 -3.67 6.78 3.36
N ALA A 307 -3.30 5.52 3.57
CA ALA A 307 -4.21 4.39 3.40
C ALA A 307 -3.99 3.27 4.42
N VAL A 308 -5.08 2.59 4.75
CA VAL A 308 -5.10 1.35 5.53
C VAL A 308 -5.46 0.18 4.63
N MET A 309 -4.83 -0.98 4.84
CA MET A 309 -4.96 -2.13 3.93
C MET A 309 -5.52 -3.39 4.59
N LEU A 310 -6.58 -3.92 3.98
CA LEU A 310 -7.12 -5.26 4.24
C LEU A 310 -6.42 -6.30 3.37
N SER A 311 -5.98 -7.38 4.00
CA SER A 311 -5.24 -8.50 3.40
C SER A 311 -6.14 -9.74 3.29
N GLY A 312 -6.03 -10.68 4.23
CA GLY A 312 -6.85 -11.89 4.25
C GLY A 312 -8.33 -11.59 4.43
N GLU A 313 -8.64 -10.51 5.14
CA GLU A 313 -10.00 -10.10 5.50
C GLU A 313 -10.92 -9.97 4.27
N THR A 314 -10.38 -9.44 3.16
CA THR A 314 -11.11 -9.28 1.90
C THR A 314 -10.78 -10.36 0.87
N ALA A 315 -9.55 -10.88 0.87
CA ALA A 315 -9.13 -11.84 -0.15
C ALA A 315 -9.75 -13.23 0.04
N SER A 316 -9.82 -13.73 1.28
CA SER A 316 -10.27 -15.09 1.61
C SER A 316 -11.18 -15.16 2.84
N GLY A 317 -11.43 -14.02 3.50
CA GLY A 317 -12.29 -13.93 4.68
C GLY A 317 -13.77 -14.17 4.39
N ARG A 318 -14.51 -14.55 5.44
CA ARG A 318 -15.96 -14.78 5.40
C ARG A 318 -16.78 -13.49 5.31
N TYR A 319 -16.19 -12.35 5.68
CA TYR A 319 -16.91 -11.08 5.81
C TYR A 319 -16.24 -9.90 5.07
N PRO A 320 -15.90 -10.05 3.77
CA PRO A 320 -15.07 -9.07 3.05
C PRO A 320 -15.70 -7.66 3.02
N VAL A 321 -17.01 -7.57 2.75
CA VAL A 321 -17.73 -6.28 2.73
C VAL A 321 -17.86 -5.67 4.13
N LYS A 322 -18.03 -6.49 5.18
CA LYS A 322 -18.10 -5.98 6.55
C LYS A 322 -16.75 -5.45 7.01
N ALA A 323 -15.65 -6.10 6.61
CA ALA A 323 -14.30 -5.63 6.91
C ALA A 323 -14.05 -4.23 6.30
N VAL A 324 -14.39 -4.02 5.03
CA VAL A 324 -14.30 -2.69 4.39
C VAL A 324 -15.16 -1.65 5.12
N ARG A 325 -16.42 -1.98 5.44
CA ARG A 325 -17.31 -1.05 6.17
C ARG A 325 -16.82 -0.76 7.59
N MET A 326 -16.21 -1.73 8.26
CA MET A 326 -15.66 -1.52 9.59
C MET A 326 -14.43 -0.61 9.54
N MET A 327 -13.54 -0.84 8.56
CA MET A 327 -12.40 0.04 8.29
C MET A 327 -12.86 1.48 8.04
N ASP A 328 -13.88 1.67 7.19
CA ASP A 328 -14.49 2.98 6.93
C ASP A 328 -15.08 3.62 8.20
N LYS A 329 -15.82 2.87 9.03
CA LYS A 329 -16.36 3.37 10.30
C LYS A 329 -15.26 3.81 11.29
N ILE A 330 -14.19 3.02 11.43
CA ILE A 330 -13.08 3.39 12.30
C ILE A 330 -12.39 4.64 11.77
N ALA A 331 -12.20 4.74 10.44
CA ALA A 331 -11.64 5.93 9.83
C ALA A 331 -12.50 7.18 10.07
N GLN A 332 -13.82 7.10 9.90
CA GLN A 332 -14.73 8.21 10.22
C GLN A 332 -14.61 8.65 11.69
N ALA A 333 -14.56 7.69 12.62
CA ALA A 333 -14.45 7.98 14.05
C ALA A 333 -13.09 8.61 14.40
N ALA A 334 -11.98 8.07 13.88
CA ALA A 334 -10.64 8.60 14.10
C ALA A 334 -10.49 10.01 13.50
N GLU A 335 -10.94 10.19 12.26
CA GLU A 335 -10.84 11.47 11.57
C GLU A 335 -11.71 12.58 12.16
N GLY A 336 -12.83 12.23 12.78
CA GLY A 336 -13.69 13.18 13.49
C GLY A 336 -13.23 13.48 14.93
N SER A 337 -12.19 12.80 15.41
CA SER A 337 -11.68 12.99 16.76
C SER A 337 -10.70 14.19 16.85
N PRO A 338 -10.53 14.81 18.03
CA PRO A 338 -9.55 15.87 18.24
C PRO A 338 -8.09 15.37 18.18
N PHE A 339 -7.87 14.06 18.10
CA PHE A 339 -6.53 13.47 18.06
C PHE A 339 -5.93 13.42 16.66
N LEU A 340 -6.76 13.55 15.61
CA LEU A 340 -6.25 13.64 14.25
C LEU A 340 -5.55 14.99 14.05
N LYS A 341 -4.26 14.94 13.72
CA LYS A 341 -3.51 16.12 13.29
C LYS A 341 -3.87 16.46 11.84
N VAL A 342 -4.41 17.65 11.64
CA VAL A 342 -4.68 18.24 10.32
C VAL A 342 -3.84 19.50 10.16
N ASN A 343 -3.62 19.92 8.91
CA ASN A 343 -2.86 21.14 8.59
C ASN A 343 -1.46 21.12 9.20
N VAL A 344 -0.79 19.96 9.05
CA VAL A 344 0.49 19.67 9.72
C VAL A 344 1.62 20.41 9.01
N LEU A 345 2.33 21.26 9.78
CA LEU A 345 3.57 21.86 9.31
C LEU A 345 4.67 20.79 9.31
N HIS A 346 5.26 20.61 8.13
CA HIS A 346 6.43 19.75 7.97
C HIS A 346 7.63 20.62 7.64
N ASP A 347 8.69 20.52 8.44
CA ASP A 347 10.01 20.97 8.01
C ASP A 347 10.39 20.13 6.78
N SER A 348 10.49 20.79 5.63
CA SER A 348 10.89 20.14 4.40
C SER A 348 11.82 21.02 3.58
N ASP A 349 12.71 20.35 2.87
CA ASP A 349 13.48 20.89 1.75
C ASP A 349 12.78 20.45 0.45
N PRO A 350 11.78 21.21 -0.03
CA PRO A 350 10.93 20.76 -1.13
C PRO A 350 11.69 20.78 -2.45
N VAL A 351 11.67 19.66 -3.19
CA VAL A 351 12.18 19.58 -4.57
C VAL A 351 11.50 20.60 -5.51
N ASP A 352 10.23 20.90 -5.24
CA ASP A 352 9.46 21.96 -5.93
C ASP A 352 8.95 22.97 -4.89
N PRO A 353 9.75 24.02 -4.57
CA PRO A 353 9.40 25.01 -3.55
C PRO A 353 8.13 25.80 -3.88
N VAL A 354 7.86 26.07 -5.16
CA VAL A 354 6.70 26.88 -5.59
C VAL A 354 5.41 26.10 -5.38
N THR A 355 5.31 24.88 -5.93
CA THR A 355 4.12 24.05 -5.73
C THR A 355 3.91 23.72 -4.25
N HIS A 356 5.01 23.50 -3.50
CA HIS A 356 4.95 23.29 -2.06
C HIS A 356 4.36 24.51 -1.33
N ALA A 357 4.86 25.73 -1.59
CA ALA A 357 4.38 26.95 -0.97
C ALA A 357 2.91 27.22 -1.33
N VAL A 358 2.51 26.99 -2.59
CA VAL A 358 1.13 27.13 -3.04
C VAL A 358 0.21 26.13 -2.32
N ALA A 359 0.56 24.85 -2.29
CA ALA A 359 -0.24 23.82 -1.64
C ALA A 359 -0.39 24.08 -0.13
N ARG A 360 0.70 24.47 0.54
CA ARG A 360 0.70 24.82 1.96
C ARG A 360 -0.23 25.99 2.25
N ASN A 361 -0.07 27.09 1.51
CA ASN A 361 -0.90 28.28 1.74
C ASN A 361 -2.36 28.07 1.34
N ALA A 362 -2.65 27.23 0.33
CA ALA A 362 -4.03 26.90 -0.01
C ALA A 362 -4.75 26.19 1.14
N VAL A 363 -4.06 25.32 1.87
CA VAL A 363 -4.61 24.64 3.05
C VAL A 363 -4.75 25.58 4.26
N ASN A 364 -3.82 26.50 4.45
CA ASN A 364 -3.94 27.54 5.48
C ASN A 364 -5.14 28.47 5.21
N ILE A 365 -5.23 28.98 3.97
CA ILE A 365 -6.33 29.84 3.54
C ILE A 365 -7.67 29.12 3.68
N LEU A 366 -7.75 27.85 3.26
CA LEU A 366 -8.96 27.02 3.42
C LEU A 366 -9.50 27.04 4.85
N GLN A 367 -8.61 26.98 5.85
CA GLN A 367 -8.98 27.02 7.26
C GLN A 367 -9.33 28.43 7.71
N GLU A 368 -8.50 29.42 7.36
CA GLU A 368 -8.64 30.81 7.82
C GLU A 368 -9.96 31.46 7.37
N VAL A 369 -10.35 31.23 6.11
CA VAL A 369 -11.60 31.78 5.56
C VAL A 369 -12.80 30.83 5.70
N ASP A 370 -12.60 29.68 6.36
CA ASP A 370 -13.58 28.60 6.50
C ASP A 370 -14.20 28.15 5.15
N ALA A 371 -13.42 28.18 4.05
CA ALA A 371 -13.89 27.78 2.72
C ALA A 371 -14.39 26.33 2.69
N ARG A 372 -15.36 26.02 1.83
CA ARG A 372 -16.03 24.71 1.75
C ARG A 372 -15.07 23.57 1.39
N CYS A 373 -14.19 23.80 0.43
CA CYS A 373 -13.26 22.81 -0.10
C CYS A 373 -12.12 23.46 -0.89
N ILE A 374 -11.12 22.64 -1.23
CA ILE A 374 -10.13 22.99 -2.26
C ILE A 374 -10.54 22.33 -3.58
N ILE A 375 -10.49 23.08 -4.68
CA ILE A 375 -10.56 22.57 -6.05
C ILE A 375 -9.17 22.70 -6.65
N ALA A 376 -8.53 21.56 -6.93
CA ALA A 376 -7.15 21.52 -7.41
C ALA A 376 -7.11 20.94 -8.83
N PHE A 377 -6.41 21.62 -9.74
CA PHE A 377 -6.19 21.11 -11.09
C PHE A 377 -4.80 20.50 -11.19
N SER A 378 -4.72 19.19 -11.46
CA SER A 378 -3.49 18.42 -11.30
C SER A 378 -3.33 17.37 -12.39
N VAL A 379 -2.73 17.78 -13.52
CA VAL A 379 -2.53 16.91 -14.68
C VAL A 379 -1.71 15.66 -14.34
N SER A 380 -0.58 15.80 -13.63
CA SER A 380 0.29 14.68 -13.22
C SER A 380 0.06 14.19 -11.78
N GLY A 381 -0.84 14.85 -11.04
CA GLY A 381 -1.11 14.55 -9.63
C GLY A 381 -0.11 15.16 -8.63
N SER A 382 0.97 15.82 -9.08
CA SER A 382 1.99 16.41 -8.18
C SER A 382 1.40 17.41 -7.18
N THR A 383 0.57 18.34 -7.66
CA THR A 383 -0.17 19.30 -6.85
C THR A 383 -1.03 18.63 -5.79
N SER A 384 -1.75 17.57 -6.19
CA SER A 384 -2.62 16.83 -5.28
C SER A 384 -1.84 16.12 -4.19
N LYS A 385 -0.64 15.59 -4.50
CA LYS A 385 0.27 15.03 -3.48
C LYS A 385 0.71 16.10 -2.49
N GLN A 386 1.14 17.26 -2.98
CA GLN A 386 1.58 18.36 -2.11
C GLN A 386 0.46 18.86 -1.20
N ILE A 387 -0.78 18.94 -1.70
CA ILE A 387 -1.95 19.28 -0.88
C ILE A 387 -2.24 18.16 0.14
N SER A 388 -2.27 16.89 -0.29
CA SER A 388 -2.49 15.73 0.59
C SER A 388 -1.50 15.69 1.76
N LYS A 389 -0.22 15.99 1.50
CA LYS A 389 0.85 16.06 2.51
C LYS A 389 0.51 17.02 3.66
N GLN A 390 -0.18 18.13 3.38
CA GLN A 390 -0.54 19.11 4.42
C GLN A 390 -1.70 18.63 5.30
N ARG A 391 -2.33 17.50 4.98
CA ARG A 391 -3.48 16.93 5.70
C ARG A 391 -4.64 17.94 5.87
N PRO A 392 -5.22 18.46 4.76
CA PRO A 392 -6.32 19.42 4.81
C PRO A 392 -7.49 18.98 5.68
N SER A 393 -8.02 19.92 6.46
CA SER A 393 -9.18 19.69 7.33
C SER A 393 -10.49 19.46 6.56
N LYS A 394 -10.56 19.88 5.30
CA LYS A 394 -11.77 19.82 4.44
C LYS A 394 -11.51 19.09 3.12
N PRO A 395 -12.57 18.69 2.38
CA PRO A 395 -12.42 17.94 1.13
C PRO A 395 -11.56 18.66 0.09
N VAL A 396 -10.80 17.87 -0.68
CA VAL A 396 -10.06 18.34 -1.85
C VAL A 396 -10.57 17.61 -3.08
N TYR A 397 -11.09 18.34 -4.06
CA TYR A 397 -11.51 17.79 -5.33
C TYR A 397 -10.41 18.03 -6.36
N ALA A 398 -9.72 16.95 -6.76
CA ALA A 398 -8.58 17.02 -7.67
C ALA A 398 -8.99 16.67 -9.09
N PHE A 399 -9.01 17.66 -9.96
CA PHE A 399 -9.37 17.54 -11.37
C PHE A 399 -8.17 17.16 -12.23
N THR A 400 -8.37 16.18 -13.11
CA THR A 400 -7.37 15.75 -14.09
C THR A 400 -8.03 15.20 -15.34
N SER A 401 -7.36 15.40 -16.48
CA SER A 401 -7.74 14.86 -17.79
C SER A 401 -7.10 13.53 -18.12
N ARG A 402 -6.20 13.05 -17.26
CA ARG A 402 -5.50 11.78 -17.46
C ARG A 402 -6.08 10.68 -16.59
N MET A 403 -6.55 9.61 -17.22
CA MET A 403 -7.15 8.47 -16.51
C MET A 403 -6.17 7.76 -15.59
N ASP A 404 -4.88 7.70 -15.97
CA ASP A 404 -3.83 7.12 -15.10
C ASP A 404 -3.64 7.94 -13.82
N THR A 405 -3.68 9.26 -13.92
CA THR A 405 -3.61 10.15 -12.77
C THR A 405 -4.88 10.05 -11.93
N TYR A 406 -6.06 10.05 -12.56
CA TYR A 406 -7.35 9.89 -11.89
C TYR A 406 -7.37 8.64 -10.99
N ASN A 407 -6.92 7.50 -11.51
CA ASN A 407 -6.83 6.27 -10.74
C ASN A 407 -5.74 6.34 -9.65
N ARG A 408 -4.56 6.90 -9.93
CA ARG A 408 -3.47 7.01 -8.95
C ARG A 408 -3.80 7.94 -7.78
N LEU A 409 -4.62 8.97 -8.01
CA LEU A 409 -5.05 9.86 -6.93
C LEU A 409 -5.96 9.16 -5.91
N SER A 410 -6.50 7.97 -6.22
CA SER A 410 -7.31 7.18 -5.28
C SER A 410 -6.56 6.72 -4.02
N LEU A 411 -5.23 6.77 -4.03
CA LEU A 411 -4.37 6.39 -2.89
C LEU A 411 -4.01 7.58 -1.98
N LEU A 412 -4.23 8.82 -2.42
CA LEU A 412 -3.76 10.00 -1.68
C LEU A 412 -4.78 10.45 -0.64
N TRP A 413 -4.33 10.63 0.61
CA TRP A 413 -5.18 11.09 1.72
C TRP A 413 -5.97 12.37 1.38
N GLY A 414 -7.26 12.38 1.70
CA GLY A 414 -8.11 13.57 1.58
C GLY A 414 -8.45 14.02 0.15
N ILE A 415 -7.82 13.42 -0.86
CA ILE A 415 -8.07 13.74 -2.27
C ILE A 415 -9.26 12.93 -2.79
N THR A 416 -10.24 13.62 -3.38
CA THR A 416 -11.31 13.04 -4.19
C THR A 416 -11.00 13.33 -5.65
N PRO A 417 -10.56 12.32 -6.43
CA PRO A 417 -10.25 12.52 -7.84
C PRO A 417 -11.51 12.80 -8.65
N MET A 418 -11.40 13.73 -9.59
CA MET A 418 -12.45 14.14 -10.52
C MET A 418 -11.88 14.10 -11.94
N PHE A 419 -12.52 13.35 -12.83
CA PHE A 419 -12.14 13.35 -14.23
C PHE A 419 -12.82 14.52 -14.95
N ILE A 420 -12.05 15.27 -15.73
CA ILE A 420 -12.55 16.33 -16.62
C ILE A 420 -11.74 16.28 -17.91
N ALA A 421 -12.38 16.41 -19.06
CA ALA A 421 -11.67 16.46 -20.33
C ALA A 421 -10.72 17.67 -20.38
N ASP A 422 -9.73 17.64 -21.27
CA ASP A 422 -8.83 18.78 -21.47
C ASP A 422 -9.63 20.01 -21.92
N ILE A 423 -9.48 21.10 -21.16
CA ILE A 423 -10.09 22.40 -21.43
C ILE A 423 -8.96 23.43 -21.39
N GLU A 424 -8.71 24.08 -22.53
CA GLU A 424 -7.59 25.03 -22.68
C GLU A 424 -7.83 26.38 -22.00
N ASN A 425 -9.09 26.71 -21.71
CA ASN A 425 -9.47 27.97 -21.09
C ASN A 425 -9.73 27.80 -19.60
N ALA A 426 -8.94 28.48 -18.76
CA ALA A 426 -9.03 28.37 -17.30
C ALA A 426 -10.42 28.75 -16.75
N ALA A 427 -11.09 29.76 -17.31
CA ALA A 427 -12.42 30.16 -16.86
C ALA A 427 -13.47 29.07 -17.16
N ARG A 428 -13.46 28.50 -18.37
CA ARG A 428 -14.33 27.36 -18.72
C ARG A 428 -14.05 26.12 -17.88
N LEU A 429 -12.78 25.90 -17.54
CA LEU A 429 -12.36 24.79 -16.70
C LEU A 429 -12.93 24.93 -15.28
N VAL A 430 -12.87 26.14 -14.71
CA VAL A 430 -13.48 26.46 -13.41
C VAL A 430 -15.00 26.27 -13.45
N GLU A 431 -15.69 26.87 -14.43
CA GLU A 431 -17.15 26.74 -14.60
C GLU A 431 -17.59 25.28 -14.73
N SER A 432 -16.88 24.49 -15.54
CA SER A 432 -17.18 23.07 -15.74
C SER A 432 -16.95 22.26 -14.46
N SER A 433 -15.91 22.59 -13.69
CA SER A 433 -15.60 21.94 -12.42
C SER A 433 -16.69 22.21 -11.37
N GLU A 434 -17.20 23.44 -11.30
CA GLU A 434 -18.29 23.82 -10.41
C GLU A 434 -19.58 23.12 -10.76
N ARG A 435 -19.96 23.13 -12.05
CA ARG A 435 -21.15 22.43 -12.52
C ARG A 435 -21.12 20.94 -12.16
N LEU A 436 -19.96 20.30 -12.30
CA LEU A 436 -19.79 18.90 -11.91
C LEU A 436 -19.92 18.70 -10.40
N LEU A 437 -19.33 19.58 -9.58
CA LEU A 437 -19.39 19.48 -8.13
C LEU A 437 -20.79 19.79 -7.58
N MET A 438 -21.48 20.78 -8.14
CA MET A 438 -22.88 21.09 -7.80
C MET A 438 -23.79 19.91 -8.17
N GLY A 439 -23.65 19.33 -9.36
CA GLY A 439 -24.40 18.14 -9.77
C GLY A 439 -24.17 16.91 -8.88
N LYS A 440 -23.03 16.84 -8.19
CA LYS A 440 -22.70 15.81 -7.20
C LYS A 440 -23.03 16.21 -5.74
N ASN A 441 -23.63 17.38 -5.51
CA ASN A 441 -23.90 17.95 -4.19
C ASN A 441 -22.65 18.13 -3.30
N CYS A 442 -21.49 18.32 -3.93
CA CYS A 442 -20.21 18.55 -3.27
C CYS A 442 -20.07 20.00 -2.77
N VAL A 443 -20.59 20.94 -3.56
CA VAL A 443 -20.65 22.39 -3.31
C VAL A 443 -22.04 22.92 -3.68
N ARG A 444 -22.37 24.11 -3.22
CA ARG A 444 -23.60 24.85 -3.53
C ARG A 444 -23.24 26.22 -4.10
N GLN A 445 -24.21 26.88 -4.71
CA GLN A 445 -24.11 28.31 -5.06
C GLN A 445 -23.65 29.10 -3.83
N ASP A 446 -22.79 30.10 -4.04
CA ASP A 446 -22.23 31.01 -3.02
C ASP A 446 -21.24 30.39 -2.01
N ASP A 447 -21.01 29.06 -2.06
CA ASP A 447 -19.94 28.43 -1.27
C ASP A 447 -18.60 29.07 -1.63
N LEU A 448 -17.84 29.50 -0.63
CA LEU A 448 -16.47 29.97 -0.81
C LEU A 448 -15.54 28.75 -0.98
N VAL A 449 -14.74 28.72 -2.04
CA VAL A 449 -13.79 27.65 -2.34
C VAL A 449 -12.39 28.21 -2.59
N VAL A 450 -11.38 27.36 -2.37
CA VAL A 450 -9.99 27.67 -2.72
C VAL A 450 -9.63 26.94 -4.00
N LEU A 451 -9.32 27.68 -5.06
CA LEU A 451 -8.83 27.14 -6.33
C LEU A 451 -7.30 27.07 -6.31
N VAL A 452 -6.75 25.94 -6.75
CA VAL A 452 -5.31 25.75 -6.96
C VAL A 452 -5.06 25.37 -8.41
N ILE A 453 -4.45 26.28 -9.16
CA ILE A 453 -4.29 26.20 -10.63
C ILE A 453 -2.83 26.48 -11.02
N GLY A 454 -2.42 26.02 -12.20
CA GLY A 454 -1.21 26.48 -12.88
C GLY A 454 -1.55 27.26 -14.15
N MET A 455 -0.89 28.40 -14.38
CA MET A 455 -1.19 29.32 -15.50
C MET A 455 -1.18 28.66 -16.90
N GLY A 456 -0.44 27.56 -17.07
CA GLY A 456 -0.34 26.85 -18.35
C GLY A 456 -1.21 25.61 -18.46
N LEU A 457 -2.03 25.28 -17.45
CA LEU A 457 -2.83 24.05 -17.36
C LEU A 457 -2.05 22.76 -17.71
N LYS A 458 -0.73 22.80 -17.51
CA LYS A 458 0.22 21.73 -17.84
C LYS A 458 0.88 21.20 -16.59
N SER A 459 1.43 19.99 -16.68
CA SER A 459 2.17 19.38 -15.58
C SER A 459 3.30 20.30 -15.08
N GLY A 460 3.43 20.45 -13.76
CA GLY A 460 4.50 21.22 -13.12
C GLY A 460 4.33 22.75 -13.17
N SER A 461 3.14 23.26 -13.53
CA SER A 461 2.91 24.71 -13.64
C SER A 461 2.13 25.33 -12.47
N THR A 462 1.85 24.59 -11.39
CA THR A 462 1.06 25.09 -10.25
C THR A 462 1.72 26.29 -9.59
N ASN A 463 1.05 27.44 -9.63
CA ASN A 463 1.59 28.70 -9.12
C ASN A 463 0.51 29.69 -8.63
N ILE A 464 -0.78 29.35 -8.70
CA ILE A 464 -1.89 30.25 -8.35
C ILE A 464 -2.75 29.65 -7.24
N ILE A 465 -3.12 30.51 -6.28
CA ILE A 465 -4.24 30.31 -5.36
C ILE A 465 -5.27 31.39 -5.67
N LYS A 466 -6.54 31.01 -5.85
CA LYS A 466 -7.65 31.96 -6.00
C LYS A 466 -8.76 31.60 -5.00
N LEU A 467 -9.24 32.60 -4.26
CA LEU A 467 -10.49 32.50 -3.52
C LEU A 467 -11.63 32.77 -4.49
N HIS A 468 -12.65 31.91 -4.47
CA HIS A 468 -13.72 31.97 -5.45
C HIS A 468 -15.06 31.62 -4.80
N ARG A 469 -16.13 32.31 -5.18
CA ARG A 469 -17.50 31.95 -4.81
C ARG A 469 -18.16 31.23 -5.95
N VAL A 470 -18.62 30.00 -5.70
CA VAL A 470 -19.25 29.16 -6.72
C VAL A 470 -20.40 29.90 -7.41
N GLY A 471 -20.34 29.96 -8.74
CA GLY A 471 -21.33 30.62 -9.60
C GLY A 471 -21.17 32.14 -9.74
N HIS A 472 -20.06 32.72 -9.30
CA HIS A 472 -19.68 34.13 -9.54
C HIS A 472 -18.52 34.22 -10.55
N GLU A 473 -18.15 35.43 -11.00
CA GLU A 473 -16.96 35.62 -11.87
C GLU A 473 -15.67 35.93 -11.08
N ASP A 474 -15.83 36.37 -9.82
CA ASP A 474 -14.80 36.91 -8.93
C ASP A 474 -13.63 35.96 -8.65
#